data_AF-A0A7S0IUD6-F1
#
_entry.id   AF-A0A7S0IUD6-F1
#
_cell.length_a   1.000
_cell.length_b   1.000
_cell.length_c   1.000
_cell.angle_alpha   90.00
_cell.angle_beta   90.00
_cell.angle_gamma   90.00
#
_symmetry.space_group_name_H-M   'P 1'
#
loop_
_entity.id
_entity.type
_entity.pdbx_description
1 polymer ?
#
loop_
_entity_poly.entity_id
_entity_poly.type
_entity_poly.pdbx_seq_one_letter_code
_entity_poly.pdbx_strand_id
1 'polypeptide(L)'
;IRTTPDTIAFLNGMVSLVRTGLSGCYGSFGDVADRKCGNEGSAIAKADGLLRYTPPSADCADIVAELKMLLTGGRLSDASAAILRGACEGAASAEAGLVAAQELVIATAEFHTTSRNQPSPRVMPAHPPVASLGRPYKAVLVLYFSGGMDTYNVLVPHTCASSDLYHEYEEARTKVALKKGALLPINETTGAQPCEVFGVHPSLPLLKELYDDGEAAFVANVGPLVETVNRFNWKTKRHPSNLFAHNKQKHEAHSVHSGELFPKGVLGRIADALVSQERPFKIGSYSLAG
;
A
#
# COMPACT_ATOMS: atom_id res chain seq x y z
N ILE A 1 -2.29 13.42 -19.34
CA ILE A 1 -1.20 13.67 -18.36
C ILE A 1 -1.13 12.43 -17.49
N ARG A 2 -0.06 11.63 -17.55
CA ARG A 2 0.10 10.49 -16.64
C ARG A 2 0.62 11.03 -15.31
N THR A 3 -0.08 10.74 -14.23
CA THR A 3 0.42 11.05 -12.89
C THR A 3 1.39 9.95 -12.43
N THR A 4 2.20 10.21 -11.40
CA THR A 4 3.06 9.18 -10.80
C THR A 4 2.26 7.97 -10.32
N PRO A 5 1.11 8.14 -9.64
CA PRO A 5 0.23 7.03 -9.30
C PRO A 5 -0.20 6.19 -10.52
N ASP A 6 -0.66 6.83 -11.61
CA ASP A 6 -1.05 6.09 -12.83
C ASP A 6 0.10 5.27 -13.44
N THR A 7 1.33 5.80 -13.34
CA THR A 7 2.53 5.10 -13.85
C THR A 7 2.85 3.87 -13.00
N ILE A 8 2.74 4.00 -11.67
CA ILE A 8 2.92 2.89 -10.73
C ILE A 8 1.82 1.84 -10.91
N ALA A 9 0.56 2.26 -11.05
CA ALA A 9 -0.57 1.37 -11.30
C ALA A 9 -0.36 0.57 -12.60
N PHE A 10 0.07 1.24 -13.66
CA PHE A 10 0.41 0.56 -14.91
C PHE A 10 1.55 -0.45 -14.76
N LEU A 11 2.64 -0.09 -14.07
CA LEU A 11 3.75 -1.01 -13.82
C LEU A 11 3.31 -2.21 -12.98
N ASN A 12 2.54 -1.99 -11.92
CA ASN A 12 1.97 -3.05 -11.09
C ASN A 12 1.10 -4.00 -11.93
N GLY A 13 0.30 -3.46 -12.85
CA GLY A 13 -0.54 -4.25 -13.73
C GLY A 13 0.26 -5.09 -14.73
N MET A 14 1.31 -4.52 -15.33
CA MET A 14 2.19 -5.24 -16.24
C MET A 14 3.01 -6.33 -15.54
N VAL A 15 3.56 -6.05 -14.35
CA VAL A 15 4.28 -7.03 -13.54
C VAL A 15 3.34 -8.18 -13.14
N SER A 16 2.12 -7.85 -12.71
CA SER A 16 1.12 -8.86 -12.36
C SER A 16 0.69 -9.70 -13.56
N LEU A 17 0.61 -9.10 -14.76
CA LEU A 17 0.36 -9.82 -16.00
C LEU A 17 1.47 -10.83 -16.33
N VAL A 18 2.74 -10.48 -16.08
CA VAL A 18 3.88 -11.40 -16.27
C VAL A 18 3.85 -12.53 -15.25
N ARG A 19 3.67 -12.23 -13.96
CA ARG A 19 3.72 -13.23 -12.87
C ARG A 19 2.50 -14.13 -12.82
N THR A 20 1.31 -13.51 -12.88
CA THR A 20 0.04 -14.16 -12.55
C THR A 20 -0.96 -14.18 -13.69
N GLY A 21 -0.67 -13.52 -14.81
CA GLY A 21 -1.56 -13.45 -15.96
C GLY A 21 -2.62 -12.36 -15.89
N LEU A 22 -3.49 -12.38 -16.89
CA LEU A 22 -4.61 -11.48 -17.05
C LEU A 22 -5.69 -11.86 -16.04
N SER A 23 -5.81 -11.09 -14.96
CA SER A 23 -6.81 -11.27 -13.91
C SER A 23 -7.06 -9.95 -13.18
N GLY A 24 -8.04 -9.90 -12.28
CA GLY A 24 -8.19 -8.77 -11.34
C GLY A 24 -7.23 -8.82 -10.14
N CYS A 25 -6.29 -9.76 -10.10
CA CYS A 25 -5.40 -9.95 -8.96
C CYS A 25 -4.20 -8.99 -8.99
N TYR A 26 -3.79 -8.55 -7.79
CA TYR A 26 -2.57 -7.75 -7.58
C TYR A 26 -2.46 -6.46 -8.42
N GLY A 27 -3.59 -5.92 -8.91
CA GLY A 27 -3.61 -4.73 -9.77
C GLY A 27 -3.37 -5.00 -11.25
N SER A 28 -3.50 -6.26 -11.70
CA SER A 28 -3.48 -6.67 -13.12
C SER A 28 -4.67 -6.10 -13.91
N PHE A 29 -4.63 -6.24 -15.24
CA PHE A 29 -5.57 -5.60 -16.19
C PHE A 29 -6.87 -6.39 -16.45
N GLY A 30 -7.06 -7.53 -15.77
CA GLY A 30 -8.23 -8.39 -15.97
C GLY A 30 -9.44 -7.93 -15.17
N ASP A 31 -10.57 -8.60 -15.40
CA ASP A 31 -11.81 -8.31 -14.70
C ASP A 31 -11.67 -8.55 -13.19
N VAL A 32 -12.24 -7.62 -12.41
CA VAL A 32 -12.33 -7.65 -10.95
C VAL A 32 -13.47 -8.53 -10.43
N ALA A 33 -14.17 -9.25 -11.32
CA ALA A 33 -15.12 -10.30 -10.93
C ALA A 33 -14.52 -11.12 -9.79
N ASP A 34 -15.30 -11.31 -8.71
CA ASP A 34 -14.91 -11.67 -7.33
C ASP A 34 -13.96 -12.88 -7.17
N ARG A 35 -12.74 -12.74 -7.69
CA ARG A 35 -11.69 -13.75 -7.70
C ARG A 35 -10.89 -13.55 -6.44
N LYS A 36 -11.14 -14.40 -5.45
CA LYS A 36 -10.26 -14.51 -4.29
C LYS A 36 -8.87 -14.95 -4.77
N CYS A 37 -7.97 -13.99 -4.94
CA CYS A 37 -6.62 -14.19 -5.48
C CYS A 37 -5.79 -15.11 -4.60
N GLY A 38 -5.96 -15.04 -3.27
CA GLY A 38 -5.23 -15.90 -2.35
C GLY A 38 -3.72 -15.70 -2.48
N ASN A 39 -3.02 -16.74 -2.92
CA ASN A 39 -1.59 -16.72 -3.24
C ASN A 39 -1.35 -16.71 -4.75
N GLU A 40 -0.09 -16.55 -5.15
CA GLU A 40 0.32 -16.46 -6.57
C GLU A 40 -0.18 -17.64 -7.42
N GLY A 41 -0.05 -18.88 -6.92
CA GLY A 41 -0.56 -20.06 -7.62
C GLY A 41 -2.08 -20.07 -7.81
N SER A 42 -2.83 -19.57 -6.82
CA SER A 42 -4.28 -19.41 -6.91
C SER A 42 -4.68 -18.31 -7.89
N ALA A 43 -3.87 -17.25 -8.02
CA ALA A 43 -4.08 -16.20 -8.99
C ALA A 43 -3.83 -16.70 -10.42
N ILE A 44 -2.73 -17.42 -10.66
CA ILE A 44 -2.41 -18.05 -11.96
C ILE A 44 -3.53 -19.00 -12.41
N ALA A 45 -4.02 -19.87 -11.52
CA ALA A 45 -5.05 -20.84 -11.83
C ALA A 45 -6.40 -20.23 -12.24
N LYS A 46 -6.63 -18.96 -11.87
CA LYS A 46 -7.87 -18.21 -12.14
C LYS A 46 -7.66 -17.10 -13.17
N ALA A 47 -6.50 -17.03 -13.80
CA ALA A 47 -6.22 -16.04 -14.84
C ALA A 47 -7.03 -16.36 -16.10
N ASP A 48 -7.57 -15.33 -16.75
CA ASP A 48 -8.23 -15.45 -18.05
C ASP A 48 -7.24 -15.75 -19.17
N GLY A 49 -5.96 -15.42 -18.94
CA GLY A 49 -4.87 -15.69 -19.87
C GLY A 49 -3.53 -15.59 -19.17
N LEU A 50 -2.57 -16.38 -19.67
CA LEU A 50 -1.19 -16.39 -19.19
C LEU A 50 -0.25 -16.06 -20.35
N LEU A 51 0.83 -15.33 -20.08
CA LEU A 51 1.92 -15.21 -21.03
C LEU A 51 2.63 -16.57 -21.12
N ARG A 52 2.72 -17.15 -22.31
CA ARG A 52 3.31 -18.48 -22.55
C ARG A 52 4.58 -18.46 -23.39
N TYR A 53 5.24 -17.31 -23.46
CA TYR A 53 6.51 -17.22 -24.18
C TYR A 53 7.54 -18.14 -23.52
N THR A 54 8.14 -19.01 -24.33
CA THR A 54 9.19 -19.94 -23.92
C THR A 54 10.43 -19.59 -24.73
N PRO A 55 11.54 -19.17 -24.10
CA PRO A 55 12.75 -18.85 -24.82
C PRO A 55 13.38 -20.13 -25.39
N PRO A 56 14.07 -20.05 -26.54
CA PRO A 56 14.71 -21.21 -27.15
C PRO A 56 15.95 -21.69 -26.38
N SER A 57 16.44 -20.87 -25.44
CA SER A 57 17.62 -21.12 -24.61
C SER A 57 17.31 -20.72 -23.17
N ALA A 58 17.92 -21.42 -22.21
CA ALA A 58 17.90 -21.05 -20.80
C ALA A 58 19.00 -20.04 -20.45
N ASP A 59 19.87 -19.70 -21.39
CA ASP A 59 20.93 -18.71 -21.22
C ASP A 59 20.34 -17.29 -21.15
N CYS A 60 20.69 -16.54 -20.10
CA CYS A 60 20.15 -15.20 -19.87
C CYS A 60 20.58 -14.17 -20.93
N ALA A 61 21.75 -14.35 -21.58
CA ALA A 61 22.15 -13.47 -22.67
C ALA A 61 21.25 -13.68 -23.89
N ASP A 62 20.91 -14.93 -24.22
CA ASP A 62 19.99 -15.28 -25.30
C ASP A 62 18.58 -14.77 -25.01
N ILE A 63 18.08 -15.00 -23.78
CA ILE A 63 16.76 -14.51 -23.34
C ILE A 63 16.67 -12.98 -23.51
N VAL A 64 17.66 -12.24 -23.01
CA VAL A 64 17.65 -10.78 -23.10
C VAL A 64 17.77 -10.30 -24.55
N ALA A 65 18.55 -10.98 -25.39
CA ALA A 65 18.64 -10.67 -26.81
C ALA A 65 17.29 -10.85 -27.53
N GLU A 66 16.55 -11.92 -27.22
CA GLU A 66 15.21 -12.12 -27.76
C GLU A 66 14.22 -11.08 -27.25
N LEU A 67 14.17 -10.80 -25.94
CA LEU A 67 13.28 -9.77 -25.40
C LEU A 67 13.57 -8.38 -26.00
N LYS A 68 14.86 -8.05 -26.20
CA LYS A 68 15.28 -6.83 -26.92
C LYS A 68 14.65 -6.77 -28.30
N MET A 69 14.68 -7.86 -29.06
CA MET A 69 14.07 -7.91 -30.39
C MET A 69 12.55 -7.86 -30.35
N LEU A 70 11.92 -8.72 -29.55
CA LEU A 70 10.47 -8.90 -29.52
C LEU A 70 9.73 -7.70 -28.94
N LEU A 71 10.24 -7.13 -27.85
CA LEU A 71 9.49 -6.13 -27.06
C LEU A 71 9.95 -4.70 -27.33
N THR A 72 11.14 -4.52 -27.91
CA THR A 72 11.67 -3.17 -28.22
C THR A 72 12.11 -3.03 -29.66
N GLY A 73 11.91 -4.02 -30.53
CA GLY A 73 12.38 -3.96 -31.93
C GLY A 73 13.88 -3.72 -32.06
N GLY A 74 14.68 -4.24 -31.11
CA GLY A 74 16.13 -4.03 -31.04
C GLY A 74 16.58 -2.73 -30.38
N ARG A 75 15.66 -1.88 -29.90
CA ARG A 75 16.00 -0.55 -29.35
C ARG A 75 16.58 -0.58 -27.94
N LEU A 76 16.37 -1.65 -27.18
CA LEU A 76 16.89 -1.79 -25.81
C LEU A 76 18.40 -1.50 -25.78
N SER A 77 18.80 -0.51 -24.99
CA SER A 77 20.21 -0.13 -24.86
C SER A 77 21.03 -1.24 -24.20
N ASP A 78 22.34 -1.28 -24.49
CA ASP A 78 23.22 -2.31 -23.92
C ASP A 78 23.36 -2.17 -22.40
N ALA A 79 23.23 -0.95 -21.87
CA ALA A 79 23.19 -0.69 -20.44
C ALA A 79 21.94 -1.31 -19.78
N SER A 80 20.75 -1.08 -20.34
CA SER A 80 19.52 -1.72 -19.87
C SER A 80 19.61 -3.24 -20.01
N ALA A 81 20.07 -3.75 -21.16
CA ALA A 81 20.25 -5.18 -21.38
C ALA A 81 21.18 -5.84 -20.36
N ALA A 82 22.26 -5.16 -19.95
CA ALA A 82 23.15 -5.66 -18.91
C ALA A 82 22.46 -5.76 -17.53
N ILE A 83 21.59 -4.81 -17.18
CA ILE A 83 20.79 -4.86 -15.94
C ILE A 83 19.81 -6.03 -15.97
N LEU A 84 19.09 -6.20 -17.09
CA LEU A 84 18.15 -7.32 -17.28
C LEU A 84 18.88 -8.67 -17.17
N ARG A 85 20.05 -8.79 -17.81
CA ARG A 85 20.86 -10.01 -17.76
C ARG A 85 21.31 -10.33 -16.34
N GLY A 86 21.83 -9.35 -15.61
CA GLY A 86 22.26 -9.56 -14.22
C GLY A 86 21.11 -9.98 -13.30
N ALA A 87 19.91 -9.44 -13.49
CA ALA A 87 18.73 -9.86 -12.74
C ALA A 87 18.25 -11.27 -13.12
N CYS A 88 18.33 -11.63 -14.41
CA CYS A 88 18.03 -12.98 -14.88
C CYS A 88 19.00 -14.02 -14.29
N GLU A 89 20.30 -13.74 -14.34
CA GLU A 89 21.37 -14.62 -13.83
C GLU A 89 21.31 -14.78 -12.30
N GLY A 90 20.86 -13.75 -11.59
CA GLY A 90 20.70 -13.78 -10.13
C GLY A 90 19.41 -14.46 -9.64
N ALA A 91 18.53 -14.91 -10.53
CA ALA A 91 17.26 -15.51 -10.14
C ALA A 91 17.41 -16.97 -9.69
N ALA A 92 16.44 -17.46 -8.91
CA ALA A 92 16.47 -18.80 -8.32
C ALA A 92 16.28 -19.95 -9.33
N SER A 93 15.73 -19.67 -10.51
CA SER A 93 15.54 -20.64 -11.60
C SER A 93 15.53 -19.93 -12.96
N ALA A 94 15.61 -20.68 -14.05
CA ALA A 94 15.52 -20.13 -15.41
C ALA A 94 14.17 -19.44 -15.67
N GLU A 95 13.08 -20.01 -15.15
CA GLU A 95 11.73 -19.43 -15.23
C GLU A 95 11.65 -18.12 -14.45
N ALA A 96 12.21 -18.09 -13.23
CA ALA A 96 12.29 -16.87 -12.43
C ALA A 96 13.18 -15.81 -13.11
N GLY A 97 14.25 -16.23 -13.79
CA GLY A 97 15.13 -15.35 -14.56
C GLY A 97 14.44 -14.71 -15.75
N LEU A 98 13.64 -15.49 -16.49
CA LEU A 98 12.79 -14.98 -17.57
C LEU A 98 11.79 -13.95 -17.05
N VAL A 99 11.09 -14.27 -15.96
CA VAL A 99 10.13 -13.35 -15.32
C VAL A 99 10.82 -12.05 -14.90
N ALA A 100 11.99 -12.12 -14.26
CA ALA A 100 12.76 -10.95 -13.87
C ALA A 100 13.18 -10.09 -15.08
N ALA A 101 13.65 -10.70 -16.16
CA ALA A 101 14.02 -10.00 -17.39
C ALA A 101 12.80 -9.33 -18.06
N GLN A 102 11.64 -10.01 -18.08
CA GLN A 102 10.39 -9.47 -18.61
C GLN A 102 9.86 -8.29 -17.78
N GLU A 103 9.94 -8.34 -16.45
CA GLU A 103 9.53 -7.22 -15.60
C GLU A 103 10.42 -6.00 -15.82
N LEU A 104 11.73 -6.21 -15.93
CA LEU A 104 12.68 -5.13 -16.11
C LEU A 104 12.59 -4.51 -17.51
N VAL A 105 12.42 -5.30 -18.58
CA VAL A 105 12.24 -4.73 -19.92
C VAL A 105 10.99 -3.86 -19.98
N ILE A 106 9.89 -4.25 -19.31
CA ILE A 106 8.67 -3.46 -19.21
C ILE A 106 8.92 -2.11 -18.53
N ALA A 107 9.79 -2.07 -17.52
CA ALA A 107 10.15 -0.83 -16.81
C ALA A 107 11.07 0.10 -17.61
N THR A 108 11.58 -0.32 -18.77
CA THR A 108 12.48 0.52 -19.60
C THR A 108 11.72 1.54 -20.44
N ALA A 109 12.36 2.68 -20.69
CA ALA A 109 11.81 3.68 -21.60
C ALA A 109 11.73 3.15 -23.06
N GLU A 110 12.63 2.24 -23.45
CA GLU A 110 12.67 1.59 -24.76
C GLU A 110 11.43 0.72 -25.04
N PHE A 111 10.81 0.15 -24.01
CA PHE A 111 9.55 -0.57 -24.12
C PHE A 111 8.36 0.37 -24.31
N HIS A 112 8.41 1.57 -23.70
CA HIS A 112 7.32 2.56 -23.78
C HIS A 112 7.40 3.51 -24.97
N THR A 113 8.46 3.42 -25.78
CA THR A 113 8.69 4.33 -26.91
C THR A 113 9.05 3.58 -28.18
N THR A 114 8.52 4.04 -29.31
CA THR A 114 8.84 3.53 -30.64
C THR A 114 10.01 4.26 -31.30
N SER A 115 10.31 5.47 -30.82
CA SER A 115 11.45 6.28 -31.25
C SER A 115 12.78 5.75 -30.71
N ARG A 116 13.87 6.15 -31.36
CA ARG A 116 15.23 5.83 -30.89
C ARG A 116 15.42 6.46 -29.50
N ASN A 117 15.60 5.62 -28.49
CA ASN A 117 15.95 6.05 -27.15
C ASN A 117 17.46 5.89 -26.96
N GLN A 118 18.17 7.01 -26.82
CA GLN A 118 19.60 6.99 -26.50
C GLN A 118 19.81 7.59 -25.11
N PRO A 119 20.51 6.89 -24.21
CA PRO A 119 20.94 7.48 -22.95
C PRO A 119 21.66 8.80 -23.23
N SER A 120 21.15 9.88 -22.65
CA SER A 120 21.78 11.19 -22.73
C SER A 120 22.58 11.41 -21.45
N PRO A 121 23.77 12.05 -21.49
CA PRO A 121 24.48 12.49 -20.29
C PRO A 121 23.77 13.66 -19.58
N ARG A 122 22.52 13.95 -19.95
CA ARG A 122 21.70 14.99 -19.33
C ARG A 122 21.62 14.73 -17.84
N VAL A 123 22.38 15.52 -17.09
CA VAL A 123 22.18 15.70 -15.66
C VAL A 123 20.77 16.28 -15.53
N MET A 124 19.83 15.46 -15.04
CA MET A 124 18.54 15.98 -14.61
C MET A 124 18.84 17.12 -13.65
N PRO A 125 18.39 18.36 -13.90
CA PRO A 125 18.60 19.43 -12.95
C PRO A 125 18.02 18.92 -11.64
N ALA A 126 18.90 18.74 -10.65
CA ALA A 126 18.46 18.32 -9.34
C ALA A 126 17.33 19.27 -8.95
N HIS A 127 16.21 18.74 -8.46
CA HIS A 127 15.21 19.58 -7.82
C HIS A 127 15.98 20.53 -6.90
N PRO A 128 15.79 21.86 -7.05
CA PRO A 128 16.61 22.85 -6.37
C PRO A 128 16.75 22.39 -4.93
N PRO A 129 17.97 22.07 -4.47
CA PRO A 129 18.13 21.37 -3.22
C PRO A 129 17.51 22.25 -2.15
N VAL A 130 16.37 21.82 -1.60
CA VAL A 130 15.83 22.47 -0.42
C VAL A 130 16.86 22.17 0.66
N ALA A 131 17.63 23.18 1.05
CA ALA A 131 18.65 23.02 2.05
C ALA A 131 17.99 22.51 3.33
N SER A 132 18.37 21.30 3.77
CA SER A 132 18.00 20.87 5.11
C SER A 132 18.73 21.81 6.05
N LEU A 133 18.00 22.47 6.95
CA LEU A 133 18.54 23.40 7.94
C LEU A 133 19.29 22.64 9.06
N GLY A 134 20.13 21.67 8.70
CA GLY A 134 20.85 20.78 9.63
C GLY A 134 19.96 19.80 10.38
N ARG A 135 18.72 19.55 9.93
CA ARG A 135 17.76 18.71 10.63
C ARG A 135 18.01 17.22 10.33
N PRO A 136 17.96 16.32 11.33
CA PRO A 136 17.96 14.88 11.11
C PRO A 136 16.82 14.46 10.19
N TYR A 137 17.05 13.40 9.42
CA TYR A 137 16.01 12.80 8.59
C TYR A 137 14.88 12.24 9.45
N LYS A 138 13.64 12.45 9.01
CA LYS A 138 12.44 11.87 9.60
C LYS A 138 11.55 11.34 8.48
N ALA A 139 10.96 10.18 8.69
CA ALA A 139 9.99 9.57 7.79
C ALA A 139 8.63 9.45 8.49
N VAL A 140 7.56 9.69 7.76
CA VAL A 140 6.20 9.38 8.18
C VAL A 140 5.71 8.24 7.29
N LEU A 141 5.45 7.09 7.90
CA LEU A 141 4.95 5.90 7.21
C LEU A 141 3.45 5.78 7.53
N VAL A 142 2.62 5.75 6.49
CA VAL A 142 1.19 5.48 6.64
C VAL A 142 0.88 4.14 6.00
N LEU A 143 0.50 3.17 6.84
CA LEU A 143 0.10 1.84 6.41
C LEU A 143 -1.42 1.76 6.42
N TYR A 144 -2.01 1.50 5.26
CA TYR A 144 -3.45 1.36 5.11
C TYR A 144 -3.82 -0.10 4.83
N PHE A 145 -4.33 -0.80 5.84
CA PHE A 145 -4.71 -2.21 5.76
C PHE A 145 -6.12 -2.39 5.21
N SER A 146 -6.32 -2.14 3.91
CA SER A 146 -7.59 -2.15 3.15
C SER A 146 -8.47 -3.40 3.33
N GLY A 147 -9.07 -3.58 4.51
CA GLY A 147 -9.81 -4.79 4.91
C GLY A 147 -8.94 -5.98 5.31
N GLY A 148 -7.61 -5.85 5.28
CA GLY A 148 -6.66 -6.93 5.59
C GLY A 148 -6.36 -7.09 7.09
N MET A 149 -6.87 -6.19 7.92
CA MET A 149 -6.68 -6.19 9.37
C MET A 149 -8.03 -6.14 10.07
N ASP A 150 -8.28 -7.11 10.94
CA ASP A 150 -9.44 -7.11 11.82
C ASP A 150 -9.15 -6.25 13.06
N THR A 151 -9.44 -4.95 12.96
CA THR A 151 -9.10 -3.98 14.01
C THR A 151 -9.83 -4.22 15.33
N TYR A 152 -10.95 -4.94 15.34
CA TYR A 152 -11.62 -5.35 16.57
C TYR A 152 -10.84 -6.42 17.35
N ASN A 153 -9.94 -7.16 16.69
CA ASN A 153 -9.01 -8.08 17.35
C ASN A 153 -7.62 -7.47 17.59
N VAL A 154 -7.35 -6.24 17.11
CA VAL A 154 -6.09 -5.52 17.37
C VAL A 154 -6.06 -4.94 18.77
N LEU A 155 -7.14 -4.25 19.16
CA LEU A 155 -7.30 -3.64 20.48
C LEU A 155 -8.65 -4.08 21.05
N VAL A 156 -8.60 -4.88 22.13
CA VAL A 156 -9.75 -5.56 22.72
C VAL A 156 -9.96 -5.03 24.14
N PRO A 157 -11.21 -4.72 24.58
CA PRO A 157 -11.49 -4.44 25.99
C PRO A 157 -11.01 -5.61 26.86
N HIS A 158 -10.30 -5.35 27.95
CA HIS A 158 -9.80 -6.42 28.82
C HIS A 158 -10.37 -6.31 30.24
N THR A 159 -9.97 -5.31 31.02
CA THR A 159 -10.47 -5.10 32.39
C THR A 159 -11.12 -3.73 32.47
N CYS A 160 -12.42 -3.71 32.74
CA CYS A 160 -13.24 -2.51 32.66
C CYS A 160 -14.03 -2.29 33.94
N ALA A 161 -14.11 -1.03 34.39
CA ALA A 161 -14.57 -0.71 35.74
C ALA A 161 -16.10 -0.72 35.88
N SER A 162 -16.81 -0.33 34.82
CA SER A 162 -18.27 -0.06 34.87
C SER A 162 -19.14 -1.05 34.11
N SER A 163 -18.60 -1.79 33.15
CA SER A 163 -19.32 -2.79 32.35
C SER A 163 -18.38 -3.88 31.84
N ASP A 164 -18.90 -5.10 31.64
CA ASP A 164 -18.10 -6.20 31.07
C ASP A 164 -18.02 -6.09 29.53
N LEU A 165 -17.24 -5.10 29.08
CA LEU A 165 -17.05 -4.86 27.65
C LEU A 165 -16.28 -5.99 26.95
N TYR A 166 -15.54 -6.82 27.70
CA TYR A 166 -14.91 -8.01 27.13
C TYR A 166 -15.98 -9.06 26.80
N HIS A 167 -16.95 -9.26 27.70
CA HIS A 167 -18.07 -10.17 27.41
C HIS A 167 -18.92 -9.69 26.23
N GLU A 168 -19.23 -8.39 26.14
CA GLU A 168 -19.92 -7.83 24.97
C GLU A 168 -19.13 -8.05 23.67
N TYR A 169 -17.80 -7.88 23.71
CA TYR A 169 -16.92 -8.21 22.60
C TYR A 169 -17.01 -9.69 22.23
N GLU A 170 -16.96 -10.60 23.21
CA GLU A 170 -17.04 -12.05 22.99
C GLU A 170 -18.38 -12.46 22.38
N GLU A 171 -19.50 -11.92 22.88
CA GLU A 171 -20.84 -12.15 22.33
C GLU A 171 -20.96 -11.64 20.89
N ALA A 172 -20.47 -10.43 20.62
CA ALA A 172 -20.55 -9.83 19.28
C ALA A 172 -19.67 -10.55 18.26
N ARG A 173 -18.51 -11.06 18.69
CA ARG A 173 -17.49 -11.66 17.82
C ARG A 173 -17.61 -13.17 17.71
N THR A 174 -18.28 -13.82 18.66
CA THR A 174 -18.56 -15.25 18.68
C THR A 174 -17.28 -16.09 18.48
N LYS A 175 -17.22 -16.90 17.42
CA LYS A 175 -16.12 -17.85 17.15
C LYS A 175 -14.77 -17.19 16.84
N VAL A 176 -14.76 -15.90 16.49
CA VAL A 176 -13.53 -15.15 16.15
C VAL A 176 -13.06 -14.23 17.28
N ALA A 177 -13.71 -14.30 18.45
CA ALA A 177 -13.26 -13.61 19.65
C ALA A 177 -11.92 -14.20 20.13
N LEU A 178 -10.99 -13.34 20.52
CA LEU A 178 -9.76 -13.73 21.18
C LEU A 178 -10.03 -14.00 22.66
N LYS A 179 -9.52 -15.13 23.16
CA LYS A 179 -9.59 -15.44 24.59
C LYS A 179 -8.81 -14.40 25.38
N LYS A 180 -9.40 -13.92 26.49
CA LYS A 180 -8.82 -12.92 27.37
C LYS A 180 -7.36 -13.17 27.72
N GLY A 181 -7.03 -14.39 28.16
CA GLY A 181 -5.66 -14.78 28.53
C GLY A 181 -4.67 -14.94 27.37
N ALA A 182 -5.11 -14.84 26.11
CA ALA A 182 -4.24 -14.83 24.94
C ALA A 182 -3.89 -13.40 24.47
N LEU A 183 -4.54 -12.38 25.05
CA LEU A 183 -4.26 -10.98 24.73
C LEU A 183 -3.01 -10.50 25.44
N LEU A 184 -2.30 -9.56 24.82
CA LEU A 184 -1.16 -8.88 25.43
C LEU A 184 -1.68 -7.64 26.18
N PRO A 185 -1.69 -7.61 27.51
CA PRO A 185 -2.31 -6.51 28.25
C PRO A 185 -1.51 -5.21 28.13
N ILE A 186 -2.22 -4.10 27.98
CA ILE A 186 -1.71 -2.73 28.07
C ILE A 186 -2.57 -1.93 29.06
N ASN A 187 -1.92 -1.09 29.85
CA ASN A 187 -2.60 -0.29 30.86
C ASN A 187 -3.00 1.07 30.29
N GLU A 188 -4.25 1.43 30.47
CA GLU A 188 -4.74 2.76 30.18
C GLU A 188 -4.50 3.65 31.40
N THR A 189 -3.66 4.67 31.26
CA THR A 189 -3.17 5.46 32.39
C THR A 189 -3.88 6.81 32.56
N THR A 190 -4.74 7.20 31.62
CA THR A 190 -5.43 8.50 31.67
C THR A 190 -6.69 8.46 32.54
N GLY A 191 -7.26 7.29 32.77
CA GLY A 191 -8.54 7.12 33.46
C GLY A 191 -9.73 7.68 32.67
N ALA A 192 -9.52 8.05 31.40
CA ALA A 192 -10.55 8.62 30.54
C ALA A 192 -11.29 7.55 29.72
N GLN A 193 -10.80 6.30 29.75
CA GLN A 193 -11.38 5.19 28.99
C GLN A 193 -12.25 4.30 29.87
N PRO A 194 -13.21 3.57 29.28
CA PRO A 194 -14.09 2.66 30.05
C PRO A 194 -13.34 1.46 30.65
N CYS A 195 -12.12 1.18 30.18
CA CYS A 195 -11.29 0.09 30.65
C CYS A 195 -9.95 0.60 31.17
N GLU A 196 -9.54 0.07 32.32
CA GLU A 196 -8.21 0.28 32.91
C GLU A 196 -7.15 -0.55 32.17
N VAL A 197 -7.57 -1.68 31.60
CA VAL A 197 -6.71 -2.56 30.81
C VAL A 197 -7.39 -2.86 29.48
N PHE A 198 -6.62 -2.72 28.40
CA PHE A 198 -6.95 -3.25 27.08
C PHE A 198 -6.00 -4.38 26.71
N GLY A 199 -6.38 -5.20 25.75
CA GLY A 199 -5.59 -6.30 25.22
C GLY A 199 -5.20 -6.05 23.77
N VAL A 200 -3.90 -6.13 23.47
CA VAL A 200 -3.35 -6.12 22.11
C VAL A 200 -3.31 -7.54 21.56
N HIS A 201 -3.50 -7.69 20.25
CA HIS A 201 -3.41 -8.99 19.57
C HIS A 201 -2.08 -9.72 19.86
N PRO A 202 -2.05 -11.04 20.13
CA PRO A 202 -0.83 -11.79 20.46
C PRO A 202 0.28 -11.72 19.39
N SER A 203 -0.10 -11.61 18.13
CA SER A 203 0.83 -11.45 17.00
C SER A 203 1.38 -10.02 16.81
N LEU A 204 1.07 -9.08 17.71
CA LEU A 204 1.55 -7.70 17.65
C LEU A 204 2.38 -7.32 18.89
N PRO A 205 3.38 -8.11 19.30
CA PRO A 205 4.18 -7.82 20.51
C PRO A 205 4.92 -6.49 20.41
N LEU A 206 5.43 -6.14 19.22
CA LEU A 206 6.10 -4.86 18.98
C LEU A 206 5.18 -3.66 19.22
N LEU A 207 3.89 -3.77 18.86
CA LEU A 207 2.95 -2.67 19.07
C LEU A 207 2.63 -2.47 20.55
N LYS A 208 2.61 -3.57 21.32
CA LYS A 208 2.53 -3.49 22.79
C LYS A 208 3.77 -2.81 23.37
N GLU A 209 4.96 -3.24 22.97
CA GLU A 209 6.23 -2.68 23.45
C GLU A 209 6.29 -1.16 23.20
N LEU A 210 6.00 -0.73 21.98
CA LEU A 210 5.95 0.70 21.64
C LEU A 210 4.89 1.47 22.45
N TYR A 211 3.75 0.85 22.78
CA TYR A 211 2.74 1.50 23.62
C TYR A 211 3.24 1.66 25.06
N ASP A 212 3.83 0.61 25.62
CA ASP A 212 4.40 0.63 26.98
C ASP A 212 5.54 1.66 27.10
N ASP A 213 6.33 1.83 26.04
CA ASP A 213 7.42 2.82 25.95
C ASP A 213 6.91 4.26 25.69
N GLY A 214 5.61 4.44 25.47
CA GLY A 214 5.01 5.75 25.16
C GLY A 214 5.28 6.24 23.73
N GLU A 215 5.75 5.36 22.84
CA GLU A 215 6.05 5.65 21.43
C GLU A 215 4.89 5.32 20.49
N ALA A 216 3.86 4.61 20.96
CA ALA A 216 2.64 4.33 20.21
C ALA A 216 1.38 4.77 20.97
N ALA A 217 0.36 5.15 20.21
CA ALA A 217 -0.97 5.45 20.73
C ALA A 217 -2.03 4.78 19.87
N PHE A 218 -3.07 4.28 20.51
CA PHE A 218 -4.26 3.80 19.83
C PHE A 218 -5.31 4.90 19.75
N VAL A 219 -5.90 5.08 18.57
CA VAL A 219 -7.08 5.93 18.39
C VAL A 219 -8.19 5.04 17.86
N ALA A 220 -9.11 4.66 18.75
CA ALA A 220 -10.24 3.80 18.43
C ALA A 220 -11.50 4.61 18.11
N ASN A 221 -12.51 3.95 17.55
CA ASN A 221 -13.82 4.55 17.25
C ASN A 221 -13.77 5.81 16.38
N VAL A 222 -12.79 5.87 15.47
CA VAL A 222 -12.63 6.97 14.51
C VAL A 222 -13.48 6.69 13.27
N GLY A 223 -14.17 7.72 12.81
CA GLY A 223 -14.88 7.70 11.53
C GLY A 223 -14.95 9.10 10.93
N PRO A 224 -15.30 9.23 9.64
CA PRO A 224 -15.49 10.52 9.02
C PRO A 224 -16.76 11.15 9.62
N LEU A 225 -16.60 12.07 10.57
CA LEU A 225 -17.70 12.84 11.13
C LEU A 225 -17.58 14.28 10.65
N VAL A 226 -18.70 14.86 10.20
CA VAL A 226 -18.79 16.30 9.89
C VAL A 226 -19.13 17.09 11.15
N GLU A 227 -20.02 16.53 11.97
CA GLU A 227 -20.45 17.07 13.26
C GLU A 227 -20.90 15.92 14.15
N THR A 228 -21.10 16.19 15.45
CA THR A 228 -21.54 15.17 16.40
C THR A 228 -22.93 14.66 16.04
N VAL A 229 -23.03 13.37 15.77
CA VAL A 229 -24.28 12.67 15.44
C VAL A 229 -24.53 11.50 16.37
N ASN A 230 -25.78 11.10 16.52
CA ASN A 230 -26.21 9.91 17.23
C ASN A 230 -27.33 9.20 16.45
N ARG A 231 -27.72 8.01 16.93
CA ARG A 231 -28.73 7.17 16.26
C ARG A 231 -30.09 7.85 16.03
N PHE A 232 -30.42 8.90 16.79
CA PHE A 232 -31.71 9.58 16.74
C PHE A 232 -31.70 10.81 15.84
N ASN A 233 -30.56 11.48 15.67
CA ASN A 233 -30.46 12.74 14.94
C ASN A 233 -29.69 12.66 13.62
N TRP A 234 -29.10 11.50 13.27
CA TRP A 234 -28.24 11.39 12.09
C TRP A 234 -28.92 11.79 10.77
N LYS A 235 -30.25 11.67 10.67
CA LYS A 235 -31.03 12.07 9.48
C LYS A 235 -31.17 13.59 9.30
N THR A 236 -31.01 14.37 10.37
CA THR A 236 -31.18 15.83 10.36
C THR A 236 -29.85 16.57 10.49
N LYS A 237 -28.77 15.84 10.76
CA LYS A 237 -27.41 16.36 10.88
C LYS A 237 -26.62 16.16 9.60
N ARG A 238 -25.59 16.97 9.41
CA ARG A 238 -24.65 16.78 8.31
C ARG A 238 -23.82 15.53 8.59
N HIS A 239 -23.69 14.71 7.56
CA HIS A 239 -22.87 13.51 7.59
C HIS A 239 -22.09 13.41 6.28
N PRO A 240 -21.02 12.59 6.22
CA PRO A 240 -20.30 12.37 4.98
C PRO A 240 -21.23 11.94 3.86
N SER A 241 -20.89 12.35 2.64
CA SER A 241 -21.58 11.83 1.46
C SER A 241 -21.38 10.32 1.39
N ASN A 242 -22.39 9.59 0.90
CA ASN A 242 -22.28 8.14 0.65
C ASN A 242 -21.85 7.34 1.90
N LEU A 243 -22.44 7.61 3.06
CA LEU A 243 -22.34 6.71 4.21
C LEU A 243 -22.63 5.27 3.75
N PHE A 244 -21.89 4.31 4.31
CA PHE A 244 -21.91 2.89 3.97
C PHE A 244 -21.27 2.50 2.63
N ALA A 245 -20.83 3.45 1.80
CA ALA A 245 -20.05 3.15 0.59
C ALA A 245 -18.56 3.01 0.93
N HIS A 246 -18.04 1.78 0.88
CA HIS A 246 -16.65 1.49 1.26
C HIS A 246 -15.64 2.38 0.52
N ASN A 247 -15.69 2.45 -0.79
CA ASN A 247 -14.77 3.27 -1.60
C ASN A 247 -14.76 4.74 -1.19
N LYS A 248 -15.92 5.33 -0.92
CA LYS A 248 -16.05 6.72 -0.49
C LYS A 248 -15.53 6.92 0.92
N GLN A 249 -15.87 6.04 1.86
CA GLN A 249 -15.34 6.14 3.23
C GLN A 249 -13.81 5.97 3.30
N LYS A 250 -13.20 5.13 2.43
CA LYS A 250 -11.74 5.07 2.30
C LYS A 250 -11.16 6.41 1.87
N HIS A 251 -11.77 7.04 0.87
CA HIS A 251 -11.32 8.35 0.38
C HIS A 251 -11.43 9.42 1.48
N GLU A 252 -12.54 9.44 2.21
CA GLU A 252 -12.76 10.37 3.32
C GLU A 252 -11.77 10.14 4.48
N ALA A 253 -11.41 8.89 4.78
CA ALA A 253 -10.39 8.58 5.79
C ALA A 253 -8.98 9.07 5.37
N HIS A 254 -8.62 8.96 4.09
CA HIS A 254 -7.33 9.43 3.57
C HIS A 254 -7.25 10.96 3.46
N SER A 255 -8.39 11.59 3.16
CA SER A 255 -8.47 13.04 3.03
C SER A 255 -8.66 13.73 4.38
N VAL A 256 -9.29 13.05 5.35
CA VAL A 256 -9.87 13.61 6.58
C VAL A 256 -10.64 14.92 6.33
N HIS A 257 -11.31 15.01 5.19
CA HIS A 257 -12.03 16.19 4.73
C HIS A 257 -13.40 15.78 4.17
N SER A 258 -14.31 15.51 5.10
CA SER A 258 -15.64 14.97 4.81
C SER A 258 -16.50 15.91 3.98
N GLY A 259 -17.11 15.40 2.90
CA GLY A 259 -18.11 16.10 2.11
C GLY A 259 -17.56 16.94 0.95
N GLU A 260 -16.23 16.96 0.77
CA GLU A 260 -15.58 17.60 -0.36
C GLU A 260 -15.45 16.60 -1.54
N LEU A 261 -15.66 17.04 -2.78
CA LEU A 261 -15.64 16.15 -3.94
C LEU A 261 -14.21 15.79 -4.37
N PHE A 262 -13.27 16.73 -4.23
CA PHE A 262 -11.87 16.55 -4.62
C PHE A 262 -10.91 17.04 -3.52
N PRO A 263 -10.96 16.45 -2.31
CA PRO A 263 -10.14 16.92 -1.22
C PRO A 263 -8.67 16.55 -1.43
N LYS A 264 -7.77 17.44 -0.99
CA LYS A 264 -6.35 17.09 -0.82
C LYS A 264 -6.21 15.96 0.21
N GLY A 265 -5.23 15.08 0.06
CA GLY A 265 -4.89 14.06 1.06
C GLY A 265 -4.26 14.65 2.33
N VAL A 266 -4.40 13.98 3.48
CA VAL A 266 -3.85 14.46 4.76
C VAL A 266 -2.33 14.62 4.72
N LEU A 267 -1.61 13.65 4.14
CA LEU A 267 -0.14 13.71 4.01
C LEU A 267 0.33 14.83 3.09
N GLY A 268 -0.42 15.11 2.02
CA GLY A 268 -0.15 16.24 1.12
C GLY A 268 -0.30 17.57 1.86
N ARG A 269 -1.35 17.72 2.68
CA ARG A 269 -1.51 18.92 3.51
C ARG A 269 -0.46 19.05 4.60
N ILE A 270 -0.01 17.95 5.20
CA ILE A 270 1.11 17.96 6.15
C ILE A 270 2.39 18.42 5.43
N ALA A 271 2.65 17.93 4.22
CA ALA A 271 3.79 18.38 3.42
C ALA A 271 3.69 19.88 3.09
N ASP A 272 2.54 20.35 2.60
CA ASP A 272 2.28 21.77 2.32
C ASP A 272 2.54 22.63 3.58
N ALA A 273 2.04 22.20 4.75
CA ALA A 273 2.20 22.91 6.00
C ALA A 273 3.65 22.99 6.49
N LEU A 274 4.43 21.91 6.31
CA LEU A 274 5.84 21.85 6.71
C LEU A 274 6.77 22.63 5.76
N VAL A 275 6.44 22.71 4.47
CA VAL A 275 7.16 23.56 3.50
C VAL A 275 6.82 25.04 3.70
N SER A 276 5.62 25.37 4.18
CA SER A 276 5.16 26.75 4.35
C SER A 276 5.56 27.41 5.68
N GLN A 277 6.38 26.74 6.50
CA GLN A 277 6.90 27.29 7.75
C GLN A 277 7.97 28.37 7.48
N GLU A 278 8.15 29.32 8.40
CA GLU A 278 9.25 30.32 8.34
C GLU A 278 10.63 29.66 8.14
N ARG A 279 10.81 28.48 8.76
CA ARG A 279 11.98 27.62 8.59
C ARG A 279 11.56 26.32 7.90
N PRO A 280 11.47 26.30 6.56
CA PRO A 280 10.83 25.23 5.81
C PRO A 280 11.55 23.89 5.98
N PHE A 281 10.80 22.78 5.88
CA PHE A 281 11.35 21.44 5.82
C PHE A 281 11.63 21.03 4.37
N LYS A 282 12.72 20.29 4.13
CA LYS A 282 12.90 19.51 2.91
C LYS A 282 12.01 18.27 2.99
N ILE A 283 11.09 18.12 2.04
CA ILE A 283 10.12 17.02 2.02
C ILE A 283 10.16 16.33 0.68
N GLY A 284 10.05 15.00 0.71
CA GLY A 284 9.70 14.17 -0.44
C GLY A 284 8.55 13.25 -0.05
N SER A 285 7.70 12.93 -1.01
CA SER A 285 6.59 11.98 -0.82
C SER A 285 6.55 11.02 -2.01
N TYR A 286 6.31 9.76 -1.72
CA TYR A 286 6.01 8.75 -2.73
C TYR A 286 4.87 7.86 -2.21
N SER A 287 4.10 7.29 -3.12
CA SER A 287 3.12 6.25 -2.83
C SER A 287 3.57 4.97 -3.51
N LEU A 288 3.39 3.83 -2.84
CA LEU A 288 3.61 2.50 -3.45
C LEU A 288 2.33 1.93 -4.04
N ALA A 289 1.17 2.46 -3.63
CA ALA A 289 -0.10 2.23 -4.29
C ALA A 289 -0.27 3.31 -5.36
N GLY A 290 -0.29 2.90 -6.63
CA GLY A 290 -0.68 3.76 -7.74
C GLY A 290 -2.15 4.16 -7.67
#